data_AF-A0A699UEA4-F1
#
_entry.id   AF-A0A699UEA4-F1
#
_cell.length_a   1.000
_cell.length_b   1.000
_cell.length_c   1.000
_cell.angle_alpha   90.00
_cell.angle_beta   90.00
_cell.angle_gamma   90.00
#
_symmetry.space_group_name_H-M   'P 1'
#
loop_
_entity.id
_entity.type
_entity.pdbx_description
1 polymer ?
#
loop_
_entity_poly.entity_id
_entity_poly.type
_entity_poly.pdbx_seq_one_letter_code
_entity_poly.pdbx_strand_id
1 'polypeptide(L)'
;AARRWLEKEPPHLIHTWEDLVSKFINEFFPPSRTTNLRNEISNFQQRCDESFHEAWDRYKDLLRACPHYGFTELHQLDTFYNA
;
A
#
# COMPACT_ATOMS: atom_id res chain seq x y z
N ALA A 1 13.15 10.58 7.74
CA ALA A 1 13.30 9.11 7.78
C ALA A 1 14.27 8.62 6.70
N ALA A 2 13.96 8.80 5.42
CA ALA A 2 14.79 8.34 4.29
C ALA A 2 16.29 8.66 4.38
N ARG A 3 16.66 9.92 4.67
CA ARG A 3 18.07 10.30 4.83
C ARG A 3 18.82 9.50 5.90
N ARG A 4 18.18 9.31 7.07
CA ARG A 4 18.77 8.52 8.18
C ARG A 4 18.89 7.03 7.85
N TRP A 5 18.02 6.50 6.98
CA TRP A 5 18.15 5.14 6.47
C TRP A 5 19.34 5.02 5.52
N LEU A 6 19.46 5.95 4.57
CA LEU A 6 20.57 5.95 3.61
C LEU A 6 21.93 6.09 4.31
N GLU A 7 22.02 6.92 5.35
CA GLU A 7 23.23 7.09 6.17
C GLU A 7 23.59 5.82 6.99
N LYS A 8 22.63 4.90 7.21
CA LYS A 8 22.85 3.62 7.91
C LYS A 8 23.14 2.46 6.96
N GLU A 9 22.83 2.59 5.67
CA GLU A 9 23.11 1.53 4.70
C GLU A 9 24.62 1.34 4.54
N PRO A 10 25.10 0.09 4.52
CA PRO A 10 26.50 -0.21 4.27
C PRO A 10 27.01 0.39 2.94
N PRO A 11 28.22 0.99 2.91
CA PRO A 11 28.76 1.71 1.75
C PRO A 11 28.92 0.89 0.46
N HIS A 12 28.72 -0.42 0.51
CA HIS A 12 28.98 -1.40 -0.55
C HIS A 12 27.74 -2.22 -0.90
N LEU A 13 26.54 -1.73 -0.57
CA LEU A 13 25.29 -2.40 -0.89
C LEU A 13 24.47 -1.68 -1.97
N ILE A 14 24.92 -0.51 -2.40
CA ILE A 14 24.27 0.30 -3.44
C ILE A 14 25.34 0.67 -4.46
N HIS A 15 25.38 -0.06 -5.58
CA HIS A 15 26.35 0.18 -6.65
C HIS A 15 25.71 0.81 -7.88
N THR A 16 24.40 0.63 -8.03
CA THR A 16 23.60 1.16 -9.14
C THR A 16 22.39 1.94 -8.61
N TRP A 17 21.75 2.70 -9.51
CA TRP A 17 20.48 3.35 -9.20
C TRP A 17 19.38 2.31 -8.92
N GLU A 18 19.38 1.20 -9.65
CA GLU A 18 18.46 0.08 -9.47
C GLU A 18 18.58 -0.55 -8.06
N ASP A 19 19.80 -0.71 -7.55
CA ASP A 19 20.04 -1.21 -6.18
C ASP A 19 19.45 -0.28 -5.13
N LEU A 20 19.68 1.04 -5.30
CA LEU A 20 19.15 2.07 -4.39
C LEU A 20 17.62 2.03 -4.36
N VAL A 21 17.00 2.02 -5.54
CA VAL A 21 15.54 1.99 -5.68
C VAL A 21 14.96 0.72 -5.09
N SER A 22 15.54 -0.44 -5.41
CA SER A 22 15.09 -1.74 -4.88
C SER A 22 15.16 -1.79 -3.35
N LYS A 23 16.27 -1.36 -2.75
CA LYS A 23 16.44 -1.31 -1.29
C LYS A 23 15.50 -0.32 -0.63
N PHE A 24 15.33 0.87 -1.22
CA PHE A 24 14.40 1.88 -0.72
C PHE A 24 12.96 1.36 -0.71
N ILE A 25 12.54 0.71 -1.80
CA ILE A 25 11.22 0.10 -1.89
C ILE A 25 11.08 -1.00 -0.84
N ASN A 26 12.06 -1.89 -0.70
CA ASN A 26 11.99 -2.95 0.30
C ASN A 26 11.92 -2.44 1.75
N GLU A 27 12.61 -1.35 2.07
CA GLU A 27 12.57 -0.73 3.40
C GLU A 27 11.23 -0.03 3.68
N PHE A 28 10.77 0.82 2.77
CA PHE A 28 9.65 1.73 3.03
C PHE A 28 8.30 1.22 2.49
N PHE A 29 8.33 0.41 1.42
CA PHE A 29 7.17 -0.13 0.72
C PHE A 29 7.38 -1.61 0.34
N PRO A 30 7.66 -2.49 1.32
CA PRO A 30 8.00 -3.88 1.01
C PRO A 30 6.89 -4.55 0.18
N PRO A 31 7.25 -5.46 -0.73
CA PRO A 31 6.26 -6.18 -1.54
C PRO A 31 5.18 -6.86 -0.71
N SER A 32 5.52 -7.39 0.48
CA SER A 32 4.55 -7.98 1.42
C SER A 32 3.49 -6.99 1.88
N ARG A 33 3.87 -5.74 2.19
CA ARG A 33 2.94 -4.68 2.55
C ARG A 33 2.03 -4.33 1.38
N THR A 34 2.57 -4.26 0.17
CA THR A 34 1.78 -4.00 -1.05
C THR A 34 0.77 -5.12 -1.29
N THR A 35 1.18 -6.39 -1.15
CA THR A 35 0.31 -7.55 -1.28
C THR A 35 -0.79 -7.57 -0.22
N ASN A 36 -0.46 -7.28 1.04
CA ASN A 36 -1.44 -7.21 2.12
C ASN A 36 -2.48 -6.13 1.86
N LEU A 37 -2.06 -4.92 1.48
CA LEU A 37 -2.98 -3.83 1.16
C LEU A 37 -3.90 -4.18 -0.01
N ARG A 38 -3.37 -4.83 -1.07
CA ARG A 38 -4.20 -5.31 -2.19
C ARG A 38 -5.24 -6.32 -1.72
N ASN A 39 -4.85 -7.26 -0.85
CA ASN A 39 -5.78 -8.24 -0.29
C ASN A 39 -6.84 -7.58 0.60
N GLU A 40 -6.48 -6.59 1.41
CA GLU A 40 -7.43 -5.84 2.24
C GLU A 40 -8.42 -5.02 1.41
N ILE A 41 -7.97 -4.47 0.27
CA ILE A 41 -8.85 -3.78 -0.68
C ILE A 41 -9.80 -4.79 -1.33
N SER A 42 -9.30 -5.88 -1.92
CA SER A 42 -10.11 -6.84 -2.66
C SER A 42 -11.07 -7.66 -1.79
N ASN A 43 -10.75 -7.86 -0.51
CA ASN A 43 -11.60 -8.56 0.45
C ASN A 43 -12.22 -7.58 1.46
N PHE A 44 -12.36 -6.30 1.09
CA PHE A 44 -12.96 -5.32 1.96
C PHE A 44 -14.39 -5.76 2.32
N GLN A 45 -14.73 -5.63 3.60
CA GLN A 45 -16.08 -5.86 4.11
C GLN A 45 -16.47 -4.72 5.04
N GLN A 46 -17.75 -4.33 4.97
CA GLN A 46 -18.31 -3.43 5.97
C GLN A 46 -18.45 -4.19 7.30
N ARG A 47 -18.00 -3.56 8.39
CA ARG A 47 -18.14 -4.09 9.75
C ARG A 47 -19.57 -3.87 10.26
N CYS A 48 -20.05 -4.76 11.11
CA CYS A 48 -21.40 -4.68 11.66
C CYS A 48 -21.65 -3.42 12.51
N ASP A 49 -20.59 -2.83 13.07
CA ASP A 49 -20.62 -1.68 13.97
C ASP A 49 -20.22 -0.35 13.31
N GLU A 50 -19.88 -0.34 12.02
CA GLU A 50 -19.50 0.89 11.30
C GLU A 50 -20.63 1.38 10.38
N SER A 51 -20.78 2.70 10.29
CA SER A 51 -21.66 3.32 9.31
C SER A 51 -21.08 3.21 7.89
N PHE A 52 -21.95 3.33 6.88
CA PHE A 52 -21.53 3.32 5.47
C PHE A 52 -20.47 4.40 5.16
N HIS A 53 -20.58 5.58 5.77
CA HIS A 53 -19.60 6.65 5.58
C HIS A 53 -18.25 6.32 6.20
N GLU A 54 -18.23 5.75 7.40
CA GLU A 54 -16.99 5.31 8.06
C GLU A 54 -16.30 4.18 7.28
N ALA A 55 -17.09 3.23 6.75
CA ALA A 55 -16.59 2.19 5.85
C ALA A 55 -15.95 2.79 4.60
N TRP A 56 -16.61 3.78 3.98
CA TRP A 56 -16.11 4.46 2.79
C TRP A 56 -14.81 5.23 3.06
N ASP A 57 -14.70 5.91 4.20
CA ASP A 57 -13.46 6.59 4.60
C ASP A 57 -12.31 5.60 4.80
N ARG A 58 -12.57 4.48 5.50
CA ARG A 58 -11.59 3.41 5.69
C ARG A 58 -11.14 2.81 4.36
N TYR A 59 -12.06 2.58 3.44
CA TYR A 59 -11.75 2.08 2.11
C TYR A 59 -10.89 3.05 1.29
N LYS A 60 -11.21 4.35 1.30
CA LYS A 60 -10.38 5.38 0.65
C LYS A 60 -8.98 5.46 1.24
N ASP A 61 -8.83 5.27 2.55
CA ASP A 61 -7.53 5.26 3.20
C ASP A 61 -6.68 4.06 2.77
N LEU A 62 -7.28 2.88 2.59
CA LEU A 62 -6.60 1.73 2.00
C LEU A 62 -6.12 2.00 0.56
N LEU A 63 -6.96 2.62 -0.27
CA LEU A 63 -6.59 3.01 -1.64
C LEU A 63 -5.43 4.01 -1.67
N ARG A 64 -5.42 5.01 -0.76
CA ARG A 64 -4.33 5.99 -0.64
C ARG A 64 -3.03 5.35 -0.15
N ALA A 65 -3.12 4.34 0.71
CA ALA A 65 -1.96 3.62 1.24
C ALA A 65 -1.27 2.73 0.20
N CYS A 66 -1.94 2.37 -0.89
CA CYS A 66 -1.42 1.48 -1.93
C CYS A 66 -1.38 2.13 -3.32
N PRO A 67 -0.65 3.22 -3.56
CA PRO A 67 -0.73 4.01 -4.81
C PRO A 67 -0.47 3.21 -6.12
N HIS A 68 0.17 2.04 -6.04
CA HIS A 68 0.36 1.10 -7.14
C HIS A 68 -0.64 -0.08 -7.10
N TYR A 69 -1.87 0.14 -6.65
CA TYR A 69 -2.87 -0.91 -6.44
C TYR A 69 -3.36 -1.53 -7.76
N GLY A 70 -3.32 -0.80 -8.89
CA GLY A 70 -3.61 -1.34 -10.23
C GLY A 70 -5.10 -1.63 -10.52
N PHE A 71 -6.01 -1.05 -9.74
CA PHE A 71 -7.45 -1.23 -9.82
C PHE A 71 -8.08 -0.10 -10.62
N THR A 72 -9.02 -0.43 -11.51
CA THR A 72 -9.84 0.60 -12.17
C THR A 72 -10.85 1.18 -11.18
N GLU A 73 -11.32 2.40 -11.42
CA GLU A 73 -12.40 3.00 -10.61
C GLU A 73 -13.63 2.08 -10.53
N LEU A 74 -13.97 1.41 -11.64
CA LEU A 74 -15.08 0.46 -11.68
C LEU A 74 -14.87 -0.72 -10.71
N HIS A 75 -13.68 -1.31 -10.68
CA HIS A 75 -13.37 -2.40 -9.75
C HIS A 75 -13.44 -1.91 -8.30
N GLN A 76 -12.97 -0.69 -8.02
CA GLN A 76 -13.02 -0.12 -6.67
C GLN A 76 -14.46 0.04 -6.19
N LEU A 77 -15.35 0.55 -7.05
CA LEU A 77 -16.77 0.70 -6.75
C LEU A 77 -17.46 -0.65 -6.56
N ASP A 78 -17.21 -1.59 -7.48
CA ASP A 78 -17.78 -2.94 -7.40
C ASP A 78 -17.39 -3.64 -6.09
N THR A 79 -16.11 -3.58 -5.72
CA THR A 79 -15.65 -4.13 -4.44
C THR A 79 -16.34 -3.46 -3.25
N PHE A 80 -16.46 -2.14 -3.22
CA PHE A 80 -17.06 -1.45 -2.06
C PHE A 80 -18.58 -1.65 -1.96
N TYR A 81 -19.31 -1.67 -3.07
CA TYR A 81 -20.77 -1.86 -3.06
C TYR A 81 -21.18 -3.30 -2.76
N ASN A 82 -20.32 -4.28 -3.06
CA ASN A 82 -20.55 -5.69 -2.80
C ASN A 82 -19.87 -6.20 -1.51
N ALA A 83 -19.23 -5.30 -0.75
CA ALA A 83 -18.49 -5.58 0.48
C ALA A 83 -19.38 -5.90 1.69
#